data_AF-A0A1U7W450-F1
#
_entry.id   AF-A0A1U7W450-F1
#
_cell.length_a   1.000
_cell.length_b   1.000
_cell.length_c   1.000
_cell.angle_alpha   90.00
_cell.angle_beta   90.00
_cell.angle_gamma   90.00
#
_symmetry.space_group_name_H-M   'P 1'
#
loop_
_entity.id
_entity.type
_entity.pdbx_description
1 polymer ?
#
loop_
_entity_poly.entity_id
_entity_poly.type
_entity_poly.pdbx_seq_one_letter_code
_entity_poly.pdbx_strand_id
1 'polypeptide(L)'
;MLILSASPSSSTLSSSSSHISRPLISSSSSSSASFSTSLPVVAVKAAARLLSIRKLRCAIFCASKVRGMAEIVEEKKESNSTAAAAAAVAVSTSENHELPQSRAFLDARTGEDLLSAIRKAVEDEKLPLNVAEGMEELYHNYQNAVLQSGVPKADEIILYNMALALDRIFVDVKDAFEFSPHHKAIREPFDYYKFGQNYIRPLLDFRSSYVGNISVFGEIEEKLKQGDNVVLMSNHQSEADPAVIALLLESKHPYIAENIIYVAGDRVITDPLCKPFSMGRNLLCVYSKKHMGDDPKLVEKKKRANTRSLKEMAVLLRGGSKLIWIAPSGGRDRPNPITKEWYPAPFDASSTDNMRRLVEHAGVPGHIYPLAILCYDIMPPPPQVEKNIGEKRIISFHGTGISVGPKIDFHEVAGALEDSEEAKLVYTKALYDSVNQQYNVLNSAIHGKQGQEVSTPSVSLSQPWQ
;
A
#
# COMPACT_ATOMS: atom_id res chain seq x y z
N MET A 1 43.69 12.09 -53.86
CA MET A 1 44.63 12.98 -53.15
C MET A 1 44.81 12.41 -51.75
N LEU A 2 45.83 11.57 -51.58
CA LEU A 2 47.07 11.86 -50.83
C LEU A 2 46.81 11.90 -49.30
N ILE A 3 46.83 10.70 -48.66
CA ILE A 3 47.91 10.12 -47.81
C ILE A 3 47.76 10.61 -46.35
N LEU A 4 47.30 9.74 -45.41
CA LEU A 4 48.10 8.90 -44.47
C LEU A 4 49.01 9.78 -43.57
N SER A 5 49.24 9.57 -42.28
CA SER A 5 48.82 8.66 -41.21
C SER A 5 49.76 8.95 -40.02
N ALA A 6 49.42 8.40 -38.86
CA ALA A 6 50.33 8.02 -37.77
C ALA A 6 50.60 9.04 -36.63
N SER A 7 50.17 8.60 -35.44
CA SER A 7 50.74 8.80 -34.10
C SER A 7 52.21 8.30 -34.03
N PRO A 8 52.98 8.32 -32.90
CA PRO A 8 52.61 8.57 -31.50
C PRO A 8 53.68 9.33 -30.65
N SER A 9 53.57 9.19 -29.32
CA SER A 9 54.61 9.19 -28.27
C SER A 9 54.91 10.44 -27.42
N SER A 10 55.03 10.11 -26.14
CA SER A 10 55.18 10.89 -24.92
C SER A 10 56.59 11.46 -24.69
N SER A 11 56.70 12.56 -23.96
CA SER A 11 57.90 12.87 -23.16
C SER A 11 57.60 13.86 -22.03
N THR A 12 58.11 13.50 -20.85
CA THR A 12 58.20 14.22 -19.57
C THR A 12 59.21 15.38 -19.58
N LEU A 13 59.03 16.36 -18.67
CA LEU A 13 60.02 17.05 -17.80
C LEU A 13 59.83 18.58 -17.62
N SER A 14 59.41 18.93 -16.40
CA SER A 14 60.01 19.88 -15.44
C SER A 14 60.38 21.34 -15.81
N SER A 15 59.69 22.26 -15.12
CA SER A 15 60.15 23.38 -14.26
C SER A 15 61.07 24.50 -14.78
N SER A 16 60.59 25.75 -14.67
CA SER A 16 61.18 26.89 -13.91
C SER A 16 60.36 28.17 -14.20
N SER A 17 59.59 28.71 -13.25
CA SER A 17 59.93 29.67 -12.18
C SER A 17 60.05 31.13 -12.64
N SER A 18 59.12 31.98 -12.19
CA SER A 18 59.41 33.36 -11.81
C SER A 18 58.55 33.76 -10.61
N HIS A 19 59.27 34.28 -9.60
CA HIS A 19 58.83 34.71 -8.29
C HIS A 19 58.12 36.07 -8.32
N ILE A 20 57.34 36.36 -7.26
CA ILE A 20 57.33 37.59 -6.41
C ILE A 20 56.24 37.35 -5.33
N SER A 21 56.58 36.86 -4.13
CA SER A 21 56.95 37.56 -2.88
C SER A 21 55.77 37.83 -1.93
N ARG A 22 55.82 37.17 -0.76
CA ARG A 22 55.03 37.38 0.49
C ARG A 22 55.53 38.63 1.27
N PRO A 23 54.83 39.06 2.34
CA PRO A 23 55.06 38.54 3.72
C PRO A 23 53.72 38.15 4.42
N LEU A 24 53.61 37.02 5.17
CA LEU A 24 54.01 36.73 6.57
C LEU A 24 53.33 37.69 7.58
N ILE A 25 52.59 37.23 8.62
CA ILE A 25 53.09 36.62 9.86
C ILE A 25 51.93 36.00 10.72
N SER A 26 52.21 34.82 11.30
CA SER A 26 51.81 34.16 12.58
C SER A 26 50.36 34.27 13.12
N SER A 27 49.60 33.19 13.32
CA SER A 27 49.70 32.09 14.32
C SER A 27 49.61 32.53 15.79
N SER A 28 48.55 32.10 16.49
CA SER A 28 48.63 31.59 17.87
C SER A 28 47.34 30.84 18.26
N SER A 29 47.55 29.93 19.19
CA SER A 29 46.80 28.72 19.49
C SER A 29 45.90 28.89 20.71
N SER A 30 44.85 28.07 20.77
CA SER A 30 44.28 27.39 21.96
C SER A 30 44.28 28.09 23.32
N SER A 31 43.09 28.24 23.93
CA SER A 31 42.88 28.05 25.37
C SER A 31 41.41 27.76 25.69
N SER A 32 41.20 26.65 26.39
CA SER A 32 40.02 26.22 27.12
C SER A 32 39.73 27.09 28.35
N ALA A 33 38.46 27.34 28.67
CA ALA A 33 38.01 27.56 30.05
C ALA A 33 36.51 27.30 30.22
N SER A 34 36.23 26.33 31.08
CA SER A 34 34.93 26.01 31.66
C SER A 34 34.43 27.14 32.55
N PHE A 35 33.12 27.42 32.52
CA PHE A 35 32.43 28.07 33.65
C PHE A 35 31.20 27.26 34.03
N SER A 36 31.36 26.57 35.14
CA SER A 36 30.31 26.06 36.01
C SER A 36 29.78 27.19 36.90
N THR A 37 28.48 27.42 36.90
CA THR A 37 27.78 28.06 38.02
C THR A 37 26.52 27.28 38.37
N SER A 38 26.45 26.93 39.64
CA SER A 38 25.47 26.11 40.31
C SER A 38 24.36 26.96 40.96
N LEU A 39 23.10 26.58 40.72
CA LEU A 39 21.93 26.57 41.64
C LEU A 39 21.40 27.91 42.22
N PRO A 40 20.15 27.99 42.75
CA PRO A 40 19.22 26.90 43.07
C PRO A 40 17.75 27.05 42.60
N VAL A 41 17.12 25.87 42.64
CA VAL A 41 15.68 25.59 42.70
C VAL A 41 15.01 26.33 43.86
N VAL A 42 13.86 26.96 43.61
CA VAL A 42 12.85 27.25 44.64
C VAL A 42 11.59 26.48 44.32
N ALA A 43 11.33 25.48 45.16
CA ALA A 43 10.07 24.77 45.26
C ALA A 43 9.09 25.59 46.09
N VAL A 44 7.89 25.82 45.58
CA VAL A 44 6.74 26.21 46.41
C VAL A 44 5.75 25.05 46.40
N LYS A 45 5.77 24.28 47.50
CA LYS A 45 4.66 23.41 47.89
C LYS A 45 3.69 24.25 48.71
N ALA A 46 2.42 24.28 48.32
CA ALA A 46 1.33 24.56 49.24
C ALA A 46 0.20 23.55 48.98
N ALA A 47 -0.12 22.80 50.02
CA ALA A 47 -1.10 21.73 50.02
C ALA A 47 -2.53 22.27 50.26
N ALA A 48 -3.46 21.62 49.57
CA ALA A 48 -4.83 21.26 49.95
C ALA A 48 -5.66 22.20 50.85
N ARG A 49 -6.80 22.63 50.32
CA ARG A 49 -8.07 22.60 51.07
C ARG A 49 -9.17 21.95 50.25
N LEU A 50 -9.71 20.89 50.86
CA LEU A 50 -10.93 20.18 50.51
C LEU A 50 -12.13 21.13 50.49
N LEU A 51 -12.93 21.11 49.42
CA LEU A 51 -14.32 21.47 49.47
C LEU A 51 -15.15 20.38 48.80
N SER A 52 -15.78 19.59 49.66
CA SER A 52 -16.86 18.67 49.35
C SER A 52 -18.12 19.47 49.00
N ILE A 53 -18.66 19.33 47.79
CA ILE A 53 -20.05 19.67 47.49
C ILE A 53 -20.74 18.45 46.91
N ARG A 54 -21.70 17.95 47.70
CA ARG A 54 -22.69 16.94 47.35
C ARG A 54 -23.75 17.55 46.42
N LYS A 55 -24.18 16.72 45.46
CA LYS A 55 -25.52 16.67 44.82
C LYS A 55 -25.95 17.87 43.97
N LEU A 56 -26.21 17.61 42.69
CA LEU A 56 -27.56 17.82 42.16
C LEU A 56 -27.84 16.89 40.97
N ARG A 57 -28.78 15.96 41.18
CA ARG A 57 -29.65 15.46 40.12
C ARG A 57 -30.74 16.51 39.93
N CYS A 58 -30.91 17.03 38.72
CA CYS A 58 -32.23 17.42 38.25
C CYS A 58 -32.24 17.44 36.71
N ALA A 59 -33.28 16.83 36.17
CA ALA A 59 -33.59 16.73 34.75
C ALA A 59 -34.03 18.09 34.18
N ILE A 60 -33.98 18.24 32.85
CA ILE A 60 -35.16 18.46 31.97
C ILE A 60 -34.68 18.74 30.53
N PHE A 61 -35.20 17.90 29.63
CA PHE A 61 -35.52 18.08 28.21
C PHE A 61 -34.98 19.29 27.43
N CYS A 62 -34.28 18.99 26.34
CA CYS A 62 -34.59 19.57 25.03
C CYS A 62 -34.67 18.45 24.00
N ALA A 63 -35.91 18.12 23.61
CA ALA A 63 -36.21 17.24 22.49
C ALA A 63 -36.19 18.06 21.20
N SER A 64 -35.36 17.68 20.22
CA SER A 64 -35.55 18.04 18.82
C SER A 64 -34.99 16.95 17.90
N LYS A 65 -35.93 16.12 17.42
CA LYS A 65 -35.98 15.42 16.14
C LYS A 65 -34.64 15.06 15.45
N VAL A 66 -34.24 13.79 15.57
CA VAL A 66 -33.75 13.02 14.42
C VAL A 66 -34.48 11.67 14.43
N ARG A 67 -35.41 11.53 13.49
CA ARG A 67 -36.20 10.33 13.22
C ARG A 67 -35.53 9.60 12.07
N GLY A 68 -35.19 8.33 12.26
CA GLY A 68 -34.97 7.41 11.14
C GLY A 68 -33.82 6.42 11.32
N MET A 69 -34.17 5.25 11.87
CA MET A 69 -33.57 3.91 11.70
C MET A 69 -33.21 3.23 13.03
N ALA A 70 -34.25 2.79 13.73
CA ALA A 70 -34.21 1.65 14.63
C ALA A 70 -35.60 0.99 14.61
N GLU A 71 -35.61 -0.33 14.81
CA GLU A 71 -36.77 -1.24 14.93
C GLU A 71 -37.40 -1.76 13.63
N ILE A 72 -37.00 -2.98 13.25
CA ILE A 72 -37.93 -4.11 13.09
C ILE A 72 -37.22 -5.39 13.56
N VAL A 73 -37.46 -5.83 14.81
CA VAL A 73 -37.44 -7.25 15.22
C VAL A 73 -38.44 -7.44 16.37
N GLU A 74 -39.36 -8.39 16.17
CA GLU A 74 -40.17 -9.21 17.10
C GLU A 74 -41.59 -9.36 16.52
N GLU A 75 -42.25 -10.50 16.52
CA GLU A 75 -41.92 -11.91 16.70
C GLU A 75 -43.17 -12.63 16.14
N LYS A 76 -43.03 -13.72 15.39
CA LYS A 76 -44.10 -14.72 15.32
C LYS A 76 -43.46 -16.10 15.36
N LYS A 77 -43.37 -16.63 16.58
CA LYS A 77 -43.14 -18.05 16.86
C LYS A 77 -44.27 -18.85 16.24
N GLU A 78 -43.90 -19.76 15.35
CA GLU A 78 -44.50 -21.09 15.32
C GLU A 78 -43.48 -22.10 14.79
N SER A 79 -43.58 -23.28 15.37
CA SER A 79 -42.66 -24.40 15.40
C SER A 79 -42.17 -24.90 14.04
N ASN A 80 -40.86 -25.11 13.93
CA ASN A 80 -40.29 -26.39 13.47
C ASN A 80 -38.81 -26.46 13.86
N SER A 81 -38.58 -27.01 15.04
CA SER A 81 -37.33 -27.72 15.36
C SER A 81 -37.02 -28.73 14.26
N THR A 82 -35.74 -28.88 13.91
CA THR A 82 -35.13 -29.81 12.92
C THR A 82 -34.86 -29.31 11.49
N ALA A 83 -34.24 -28.14 11.32
CA ALA A 83 -33.64 -27.76 10.02
C ALA A 83 -32.32 -26.97 10.09
N ALA A 84 -31.59 -27.01 11.22
CA ALA A 84 -30.29 -26.34 11.38
C ALA A 84 -29.08 -27.29 11.39
N ALA A 85 -29.27 -28.55 10.99
CA ALA A 85 -28.21 -29.58 10.94
C ALA A 85 -28.08 -30.26 9.56
N ALA A 86 -28.59 -29.65 8.49
CA ALA A 86 -28.64 -30.26 7.15
C ALA A 86 -28.18 -29.33 6.01
N ALA A 87 -27.28 -28.39 6.27
CA ALA A 87 -26.62 -27.58 5.24
C ALA A 87 -25.09 -27.82 5.16
N ALA A 88 -24.59 -28.86 5.83
CA ALA A 88 -23.17 -29.25 5.86
C ALA A 88 -22.86 -30.56 5.11
N VAL A 89 -23.81 -31.15 4.40
CA VAL A 89 -23.56 -32.34 3.57
C VAL A 89 -24.33 -32.22 2.25
N ALA A 90 -23.79 -31.41 1.36
CA ALA A 90 -23.95 -31.58 -0.07
C ALA A 90 -22.58 -31.35 -0.71
N VAL A 91 -21.60 -32.12 -0.26
CA VAL A 91 -20.45 -32.47 -1.10
C VAL A 91 -21.05 -33.32 -2.21
N SER A 92 -21.46 -32.66 -3.29
CA SER A 92 -21.49 -33.35 -4.57
C SER A 92 -20.07 -33.82 -4.79
N THR A 93 -19.88 -35.13 -4.69
CA THR A 93 -18.78 -35.85 -5.30
C THR A 93 -18.85 -35.59 -6.82
N SER A 94 -18.46 -34.40 -7.23
CA SER A 94 -17.95 -34.17 -8.57
C SER A 94 -16.56 -34.76 -8.54
N GLU A 95 -16.48 -35.94 -9.12
CA GLU A 95 -15.26 -36.64 -9.49
C GLU A 95 -14.16 -35.67 -9.92
N ASN A 96 -12.92 -36.01 -9.56
CA ASN A 96 -11.70 -35.41 -10.08
C ASN A 96 -11.76 -35.24 -11.61
N HIS A 97 -12.31 -34.13 -12.06
CA HIS A 97 -12.06 -33.57 -13.37
C HIS A 97 -11.04 -32.45 -13.17
N GLU A 98 -9.82 -32.82 -12.76
CA GLU A 98 -8.66 -32.21 -13.38
C GLU A 98 -8.80 -32.54 -14.87
N LEU A 99 -9.52 -31.68 -15.61
CA LEU A 99 -9.33 -31.59 -17.05
C LEU A 99 -7.82 -31.56 -17.28
N PRO A 100 -7.27 -32.24 -18.30
CA PRO A 100 -5.86 -32.14 -18.63
C PRO A 100 -5.60 -30.70 -19.03
N GLN A 101 -5.37 -29.88 -18.02
CA GLN A 101 -5.08 -28.47 -18.13
C GLN A 101 -3.77 -28.49 -18.89
N SER A 102 -3.78 -27.89 -20.09
CA SER A 102 -2.56 -27.73 -20.87
C SER A 102 -1.55 -27.01 -19.97
N ARG A 103 -0.67 -27.77 -19.32
CA ARG A 103 0.41 -27.30 -18.44
C ARG A 103 1.51 -26.62 -19.26
N ALA A 104 1.20 -26.15 -20.47
CA ALA A 104 2.14 -25.61 -21.44
C ALA A 104 3.02 -24.50 -20.85
N PHE A 105 2.45 -23.61 -20.02
CA PHE A 105 3.23 -22.59 -19.32
C PHE A 105 4.15 -23.18 -18.24
N LEU A 106 3.69 -24.19 -17.49
CA LEU A 106 4.46 -24.84 -16.43
C LEU A 106 5.52 -25.82 -16.97
N ASP A 107 5.29 -26.36 -18.17
CA ASP A 107 6.18 -27.27 -18.88
C ASP A 107 7.24 -26.53 -19.70
N ALA A 108 7.15 -25.20 -19.81
CA ALA A 108 8.14 -24.37 -20.47
C ALA A 108 9.53 -24.56 -19.86
N ARG A 109 10.57 -24.51 -20.69
CA ARG A 109 11.99 -24.59 -20.29
C ARG A 109 12.77 -23.34 -20.67
N THR A 110 12.20 -22.51 -21.53
CA THR A 110 12.78 -21.27 -22.02
C THR A 110 11.72 -20.17 -22.09
N GLY A 111 12.18 -18.92 -22.20
CA GLY A 111 11.29 -17.79 -22.50
C GLY A 111 10.53 -17.95 -23.82
N GLU A 112 11.16 -18.54 -24.83
CA GLU A 112 10.53 -18.76 -26.13
C GLU A 112 9.41 -19.81 -26.06
N ASP A 113 9.54 -20.81 -25.18
CA ASP A 113 8.46 -21.77 -24.92
C ASP A 113 7.23 -21.06 -24.33
N LEU A 114 7.44 -20.11 -23.42
CA LEU A 114 6.35 -19.31 -22.83
C LEU A 114 5.65 -18.45 -23.89
N LEU A 115 6.41 -17.72 -24.71
CA LEU A 115 5.86 -16.89 -25.78
C LEU A 115 5.14 -17.74 -26.84
N SER A 116 5.69 -18.91 -27.17
CA SER A 116 5.04 -19.88 -28.06
C SER A 116 3.74 -20.42 -27.48
N ALA A 117 3.67 -20.65 -26.17
CA ALA A 117 2.45 -21.09 -25.49
C ALA A 117 1.36 -20.00 -25.54
N ILE A 118 1.71 -18.71 -25.42
CA ILE A 118 0.76 -17.59 -25.62
C ILE A 118 0.19 -17.63 -27.03
N ARG A 119 1.05 -17.65 -28.06
CA ARG A 119 0.63 -17.66 -29.47
C ARG A 119 -0.28 -18.85 -29.78
N LYS A 120 0.10 -20.04 -29.33
CA LYS A 120 -0.72 -21.26 -29.49
C LYS A 120 -2.07 -21.14 -28.79
N ALA A 121 -2.14 -20.52 -27.62
CA ALA A 121 -3.41 -20.31 -26.92
C ALA A 121 -4.35 -19.34 -27.66
N VAL A 122 -3.79 -18.37 -28.40
CA VAL A 122 -4.55 -17.49 -29.30
C VAL A 122 -5.06 -18.27 -30.53
N GLU A 123 -4.18 -19.04 -31.18
CA GLU A 123 -4.54 -19.90 -32.33
C GLU A 123 -5.64 -20.91 -31.98
N ASP A 124 -5.60 -21.46 -30.77
CA ASP A 124 -6.61 -22.37 -30.23
C ASP A 124 -7.90 -21.66 -29.75
N GLU A 125 -8.01 -20.33 -29.92
CA GLU A 125 -9.14 -19.48 -29.44
C GLU A 125 -9.39 -19.58 -27.91
N LYS A 126 -8.36 -19.95 -27.13
CA LYS A 126 -8.43 -20.09 -25.66
C LYS A 126 -8.01 -18.84 -24.90
N LEU A 127 -7.43 -17.86 -25.59
CA LEU A 127 -6.91 -16.63 -25.01
C LEU A 127 -7.29 -15.44 -25.91
N PRO A 128 -8.02 -14.43 -25.39
CA PRO A 128 -8.31 -13.22 -26.16
C PRO A 128 -7.05 -12.48 -26.56
N LEU A 129 -7.02 -11.94 -27.78
CA LEU A 129 -5.83 -11.29 -28.36
C LEU A 129 -5.29 -10.15 -27.46
N ASN A 130 -6.17 -9.31 -26.92
CA ASN A 130 -5.76 -8.20 -26.04
C ASN A 130 -5.10 -8.67 -24.74
N VAL A 131 -5.48 -9.85 -24.22
CA VAL A 131 -4.84 -10.43 -23.03
C VAL A 131 -3.51 -11.06 -23.40
N ALA A 132 -3.42 -11.72 -24.55
CA ALA A 132 -2.17 -12.27 -25.08
C ALA A 132 -1.10 -11.19 -25.30
N GLU A 133 -1.47 -10.07 -25.92
CA GLU A 133 -0.59 -8.91 -26.10
C GLU A 133 -0.09 -8.37 -24.75
N GLY A 134 -0.98 -8.27 -23.76
CA GLY A 134 -0.62 -7.85 -22.40
C GLY A 134 0.28 -8.86 -21.67
N MET A 135 0.12 -10.17 -21.92
CA MET A 135 0.98 -11.21 -21.38
C MET A 135 2.40 -11.16 -21.97
N GLU A 136 2.53 -10.92 -23.28
CA GLU A 136 3.83 -10.75 -23.95
C GLU A 136 4.54 -9.47 -23.45
N GLU A 137 3.80 -8.36 -23.35
CA GLU A 137 4.34 -7.12 -22.79
C GLU A 137 4.83 -7.33 -21.34
N LEU A 138 4.00 -7.98 -20.51
CA LEU A 138 4.34 -8.29 -19.13
C LEU A 138 5.61 -9.12 -19.04
N TYR A 139 5.75 -10.16 -19.86
CA TYR A 139 6.94 -11.00 -19.92
C TYR A 139 8.20 -10.17 -20.21
N HIS A 140 8.19 -9.37 -21.28
CA HIS A 140 9.36 -8.60 -21.67
C HIS A 140 9.74 -7.53 -20.64
N ASN A 141 8.77 -6.82 -20.07
CA ASN A 141 9.04 -5.79 -19.08
C ASN A 141 9.55 -6.39 -17.76
N TYR A 142 8.98 -7.51 -17.32
CA TYR A 142 9.47 -8.24 -16.15
C TYR A 142 10.87 -8.80 -16.36
N GLN A 143 11.12 -9.46 -17.51
CA GLN A 143 12.44 -9.97 -17.89
C GLN A 143 13.49 -8.87 -17.83
N ASN A 144 13.23 -7.72 -18.45
CA ASN A 144 14.15 -6.60 -18.47
C ASN A 144 14.46 -6.06 -17.07
N ALA A 145 13.42 -5.88 -16.24
CA ALA A 145 13.58 -5.38 -14.88
C ALA A 145 14.42 -6.32 -13.99
N VAL A 146 14.14 -7.63 -14.05
CA VAL A 146 14.89 -8.62 -13.26
C VAL A 146 16.33 -8.75 -13.74
N LEU A 147 16.60 -8.71 -15.05
CA LEU A 147 17.97 -8.68 -15.56
C LEU A 147 18.73 -7.42 -15.11
N GLN A 148 18.07 -6.25 -15.15
CA GLN A 148 18.66 -4.98 -14.70
C GLN A 148 18.99 -4.96 -13.21
N SER A 149 18.28 -5.73 -12.39
CA SER A 149 18.56 -5.84 -10.95
C SER A 149 19.95 -6.44 -10.64
N GLY A 150 20.50 -7.22 -11.58
CA GLY A 150 21.75 -7.98 -11.37
C GLY A 150 21.62 -9.10 -10.35
N VAL A 151 20.39 -9.53 -10.00
CA VAL A 151 20.18 -10.65 -9.08
C VAL A 151 20.81 -11.94 -9.64
N PRO A 152 21.51 -12.75 -8.81
CA PRO A 152 21.98 -14.04 -9.23
C PRO A 152 20.83 -14.92 -9.73
N LYS A 153 21.09 -15.75 -10.75
CA LYS A 153 20.09 -16.67 -11.33
C LYS A 153 18.85 -15.93 -11.89
N ALA A 154 19.03 -14.72 -12.40
CA ALA A 154 17.95 -13.93 -13.00
C ALA A 154 17.12 -14.74 -14.01
N ASP A 155 17.76 -15.52 -14.90
CA ASP A 155 17.05 -16.34 -15.88
C ASP A 155 16.14 -17.41 -15.25
N GLU A 156 16.59 -18.06 -14.17
CA GLU A 156 15.79 -19.03 -13.41
C GLU A 156 14.58 -18.34 -12.75
N ILE A 157 14.79 -17.16 -12.16
CA ILE A 157 13.74 -16.35 -11.54
C ILE A 157 12.71 -15.90 -12.57
N ILE A 158 13.16 -15.42 -13.73
CA ILE A 158 12.30 -14.95 -14.81
C ILE A 158 11.44 -16.10 -15.32
N LEU A 159 12.06 -17.23 -15.67
CA LEU A 159 11.33 -18.38 -16.19
C LEU A 159 10.30 -18.88 -15.17
N TYR A 160 10.69 -19.07 -13.91
CA TYR A 160 9.80 -19.60 -12.88
C TYR A 160 8.62 -18.66 -12.58
N ASN A 161 8.89 -17.38 -12.32
CA ASN A 161 7.84 -16.42 -11.96
C ASN A 161 6.90 -16.14 -13.14
N MET A 162 7.43 -16.04 -14.37
CA MET A 162 6.59 -15.82 -15.55
C MET A 162 5.80 -17.05 -15.95
N ALA A 163 6.36 -18.27 -15.83
CA ALA A 163 5.59 -19.50 -16.06
C ALA A 163 4.35 -19.55 -15.14
N LEU A 164 4.55 -19.27 -13.84
CA LEU A 164 3.43 -19.22 -12.89
C LEU A 164 2.45 -18.08 -13.17
N ALA A 165 2.95 -16.87 -13.44
CA ALA A 165 2.08 -15.72 -13.69
C ALA A 165 1.21 -15.95 -14.92
N LEU A 166 1.81 -16.37 -16.03
CA LEU A 166 1.10 -16.63 -17.29
C LEU A 166 0.11 -17.79 -17.14
N ASP A 167 0.49 -18.86 -16.46
CA ASP A 167 -0.41 -19.97 -16.15
C ASP A 167 -1.63 -19.50 -15.34
N ARG A 168 -1.42 -18.76 -14.24
CA ARG A 168 -2.52 -18.28 -13.38
C ARG A 168 -3.43 -17.28 -14.08
N ILE A 169 -2.88 -16.39 -14.92
CA ILE A 169 -3.67 -15.49 -15.78
C ILE A 169 -4.52 -16.32 -16.74
N PHE A 170 -3.93 -17.31 -17.41
CA PHE A 170 -4.64 -18.16 -18.36
C PHE A 170 -5.76 -18.97 -17.72
N VAL A 171 -5.55 -19.48 -16.50
CA VAL A 171 -6.61 -20.14 -15.72
C VAL A 171 -7.77 -19.18 -15.45
N ASP A 172 -7.48 -17.97 -15.00
CA ASP A 172 -8.52 -16.98 -14.69
C ASP A 172 -9.27 -16.48 -15.94
N VAL A 173 -8.61 -16.41 -17.11
CA VAL A 173 -9.29 -16.10 -18.38
C VAL A 173 -10.33 -17.16 -18.73
N LYS A 174 -10.04 -18.43 -18.45
CA LYS A 174 -10.96 -19.55 -18.73
C LYS A 174 -12.09 -19.66 -17.73
N ASP A 175 -11.76 -19.49 -16.45
CA ASP A 175 -12.70 -19.56 -15.35
C ASP A 175 -12.46 -18.37 -14.42
N ALA A 176 -13.16 -17.28 -14.69
CA ALA A 176 -12.92 -15.99 -14.07
C ALA A 176 -13.30 -16.03 -12.58
N PHE A 177 -12.31 -15.83 -11.71
CA PHE A 177 -12.55 -15.72 -10.29
C PHE A 177 -13.45 -14.51 -9.97
N GLU A 178 -14.53 -14.74 -9.22
CA GLU A 178 -15.43 -13.69 -8.75
C GLU A 178 -15.07 -13.26 -7.33
N PHE A 179 -14.69 -12.00 -7.16
CA PHE A 179 -14.39 -11.44 -5.85
C PHE A 179 -15.67 -11.17 -5.04
N SER A 180 -15.68 -11.68 -3.81
CA SER A 180 -16.71 -11.34 -2.83
C SER A 180 -16.48 -9.93 -2.24
N PRO A 181 -17.49 -9.29 -1.62
CA PRO A 181 -17.32 -7.94 -1.03
C PRO A 181 -16.17 -7.85 -0.01
N HIS A 182 -15.94 -8.94 0.74
CA HIS A 182 -14.76 -9.15 1.58
C HIS A 182 -14.07 -10.44 1.14
N HIS A 183 -13.01 -10.29 0.37
CA HIS A 183 -12.19 -11.39 -0.12
C HIS A 183 -11.08 -11.71 0.87
N LYS A 184 -10.89 -13.00 1.18
CA LYS A 184 -9.75 -13.48 1.98
C LYS A 184 -8.69 -14.02 1.04
N ALA A 185 -7.42 -13.75 1.35
CA ALA A 185 -6.30 -14.25 0.56
C ALA A 185 -6.39 -15.78 0.39
N ILE A 186 -6.28 -16.26 -0.86
CA ILE A 186 -6.27 -17.68 -1.17
C ILE A 186 -4.85 -18.21 -0.94
N ARG A 187 -4.74 -19.15 0.01
CA ARG A 187 -3.45 -19.76 0.42
C ARG A 187 -3.31 -21.22 -0.03
N GLU A 188 -4.42 -21.88 -0.35
CA GLU A 188 -4.47 -23.29 -0.74
C GLU A 188 -5.55 -23.51 -1.82
N PRO A 189 -5.40 -24.51 -2.72
CA PRO A 189 -4.23 -25.40 -2.88
C PRO A 189 -3.03 -24.72 -3.57
N PHE A 190 -3.23 -23.50 -4.07
CA PHE A 190 -2.16 -22.65 -4.60
C PHE A 190 -2.07 -21.40 -3.73
N ASP A 191 -0.87 -21.12 -3.21
CA ASP A 191 -0.63 -19.95 -2.36
C ASP A 191 -0.43 -18.68 -3.23
N TYR A 192 -1.54 -17.99 -3.53
CA TYR A 192 -1.52 -16.75 -4.31
C TYR A 192 -0.81 -15.60 -3.58
N TYR A 193 -0.79 -15.62 -2.24
CA TYR A 193 -0.02 -14.63 -1.46
C TYR A 193 1.46 -14.82 -1.71
N LYS A 194 1.98 -16.05 -1.52
CA LYS A 194 3.40 -16.36 -1.72
C LYS A 194 3.81 -16.18 -3.18
N PHE A 195 2.95 -16.55 -4.13
CA PHE A 195 3.13 -16.24 -5.54
C PHE A 195 3.35 -14.74 -5.78
N GLY A 196 2.46 -13.88 -5.27
CA GLY A 196 2.59 -12.43 -5.43
C GLY A 196 3.83 -11.86 -4.74
N GLN A 197 4.18 -12.34 -3.54
CA GLN A 197 5.41 -11.94 -2.85
C GLN A 197 6.65 -12.29 -3.68
N ASN A 198 6.73 -13.54 -4.18
CA ASN A 198 7.87 -14.02 -4.95
C ASN A 198 8.01 -13.31 -6.31
N TYR A 199 6.88 -12.97 -6.93
CA TYR A 199 6.87 -12.24 -8.19
C TYR A 199 7.41 -10.82 -8.03
N ILE A 200 7.02 -10.10 -6.97
CA ILE A 200 7.40 -8.69 -6.78
C ILE A 200 8.80 -8.54 -6.15
N ARG A 201 9.24 -9.49 -5.32
CA ARG A 201 10.53 -9.44 -4.61
C ARG A 201 11.75 -9.07 -5.48
N PRO A 202 12.00 -9.66 -6.66
CA PRO A 202 13.19 -9.33 -7.46
C PRO A 202 13.13 -7.92 -8.08
N LEU A 203 12.02 -7.21 -7.97
CA LEU A 203 11.86 -5.84 -8.45
C LEU A 203 12.22 -4.79 -7.39
N LEU A 204 12.34 -5.20 -6.11
CA LEU A 204 12.71 -4.30 -5.02
C LEU A 204 14.22 -4.29 -4.82
N ASP A 205 14.84 -3.12 -4.93
CA ASP A 205 16.21 -2.91 -4.45
C ASP A 205 16.18 -2.70 -2.93
N PHE A 206 16.22 -3.79 -2.18
CA PHE A 206 16.25 -3.75 -0.72
C PHE A 206 17.41 -2.92 -0.16
N ARG A 207 18.52 -2.74 -0.90
CA ARG A 207 19.66 -1.92 -0.45
C ARG A 207 19.36 -0.43 -0.47
N SER A 208 18.50 0.02 -1.36
CA SER A 208 18.05 1.41 -1.47
C SER A 208 16.59 1.59 -1.03
N SER A 209 16.04 0.62 -0.31
CA SER A 209 14.69 0.68 0.27
C SER A 209 14.73 1.02 1.76
N TYR A 210 13.66 1.61 2.31
CA TYR A 210 13.63 2.05 3.72
C TYR A 210 12.25 1.88 4.37
N VAL A 211 12.24 1.65 5.68
CA VAL A 211 11.05 1.66 6.54
C VAL A 211 11.19 2.79 7.56
N GLY A 212 10.27 3.76 7.49
CA GLY A 212 10.14 4.84 8.44
C GLY A 212 9.31 4.44 9.66
N ASN A 213 9.82 4.77 10.85
CA ASN A 213 9.16 4.59 12.14
C ASN A 213 8.75 3.14 12.42
N ILE A 214 9.67 2.20 12.26
CA ILE A 214 9.37 0.78 12.40
C ILE A 214 8.75 0.40 13.76
N SER A 215 9.10 1.13 14.84
CA SER A 215 8.51 0.93 16.17
C SER A 215 7.00 1.14 16.20
N VAL A 216 6.45 2.03 15.38
CA VAL A 216 5.01 2.32 15.32
C VAL A 216 4.24 1.13 14.72
N PHE A 217 4.85 0.34 13.82
CA PHE A 217 4.25 -0.94 13.41
C PHE A 217 4.17 -1.94 14.57
N GLY A 218 5.16 -1.94 15.47
CA GLY A 218 5.08 -2.69 16.72
C GLY A 218 3.92 -2.25 17.62
N GLU A 219 3.71 -0.93 17.76
CA GLU A 219 2.55 -0.40 18.49
C GLU A 219 1.22 -0.81 17.85
N ILE A 220 1.14 -0.78 16.51
CA ILE A 220 -0.03 -1.23 15.75
C ILE A 220 -0.34 -2.70 16.04
N GLU A 221 0.67 -3.59 16.06
CA GLU A 221 0.46 -4.99 16.42
C GLU A 221 -0.06 -5.15 17.85
N GLU A 222 0.46 -4.38 18.81
CA GLU A 222 -0.04 -4.40 20.19
C GLU A 222 -1.51 -3.95 20.28
N LYS A 223 -1.92 -2.93 19.51
CA LYS A 223 -3.34 -2.53 19.41
C LYS A 223 -4.22 -3.66 18.84
N LEU A 224 -3.76 -4.31 17.78
CA LEU A 224 -4.50 -5.42 17.17
C LEU A 224 -4.63 -6.61 18.15
N LYS A 225 -3.60 -6.90 18.94
CA LYS A 225 -3.63 -7.92 20.01
C LYS A 225 -4.60 -7.57 21.15
N GLN A 226 -4.80 -6.28 21.43
CA GLN A 226 -5.77 -5.79 22.42
C GLN A 226 -7.22 -5.91 21.98
N GLY A 227 -7.48 -6.30 20.72
CA GLY A 227 -8.82 -6.34 20.15
C GLY A 227 -9.19 -5.10 19.33
N ASP A 228 -8.31 -4.09 19.31
CA ASP A 228 -8.61 -2.82 18.64
C ASP A 228 -8.55 -2.95 17.12
N ASN A 229 -9.24 -2.04 16.43
CA ASN A 229 -9.11 -1.88 14.98
C ASN A 229 -8.03 -0.85 14.64
N VAL A 230 -7.35 -1.04 13.51
CA VAL A 230 -6.37 -0.10 12.97
C VAL A 230 -6.69 0.17 11.51
N VAL A 231 -6.70 1.44 11.13
CA VAL A 231 -6.81 1.90 9.76
C VAL A 231 -5.55 2.65 9.37
N LEU A 232 -4.91 2.20 8.29
CA LEU A 232 -3.80 2.89 7.62
C LEU A 232 -4.39 3.76 6.51
N MET A 233 -4.34 5.08 6.68
CA MET A 233 -4.72 6.04 5.65
C MET A 233 -3.50 6.46 4.85
N SER A 234 -3.49 6.10 3.57
CA SER A 234 -2.28 6.13 2.76
C SER A 234 -2.43 6.84 1.42
N ASN A 235 -1.29 7.23 0.83
CA ASN A 235 -1.24 7.41 -0.61
C ASN A 235 -1.18 6.04 -1.32
N HIS A 236 -1.19 6.03 -2.65
CA HIS A 236 -1.21 4.80 -3.45
C HIS A 236 -0.41 5.04 -4.72
N GLN A 237 0.49 4.15 -5.12
CA GLN A 237 1.40 4.42 -6.24
C GLN A 237 1.37 3.36 -7.32
N SER A 238 1.23 2.10 -6.97
CA SER A 238 1.27 0.98 -7.91
C SER A 238 0.21 -0.06 -7.55
N GLU A 239 -0.13 -0.94 -8.50
CA GLU A 239 -0.96 -2.11 -8.19
C GLU A 239 -0.25 -3.10 -7.24
N ALA A 240 1.08 -2.99 -7.16
CA ALA A 240 1.95 -3.81 -6.32
C ALA A 240 2.11 -3.28 -4.89
N ASP A 241 1.46 -2.17 -4.51
CA ASP A 241 1.56 -1.59 -3.16
C ASP A 241 1.35 -2.62 -2.04
N PRO A 242 0.35 -3.53 -2.10
CA PRO A 242 0.19 -4.58 -1.09
C PRO A 242 1.43 -5.47 -0.94
N ALA A 243 2.06 -5.84 -2.06
CA ALA A 243 3.25 -6.68 -2.05
C ALA A 243 4.47 -5.91 -1.53
N VAL A 244 4.63 -4.64 -1.90
CA VAL A 244 5.71 -3.78 -1.41
C VAL A 244 5.60 -3.62 0.12
N ILE A 245 4.43 -3.28 0.64
CA ILE A 245 4.20 -3.17 2.09
C ILE A 245 4.54 -4.48 2.79
N ALA A 246 4.05 -5.61 2.28
CA ALA A 246 4.29 -6.91 2.88
C ALA A 246 5.79 -7.29 2.86
N LEU A 247 6.48 -7.10 1.72
CA LEU A 247 7.91 -7.41 1.57
C LEU A 247 8.80 -6.57 2.49
N LEU A 248 8.46 -5.30 2.70
CA LEU A 248 9.25 -4.42 3.58
C LEU A 248 9.04 -4.72 5.08
N LEU A 249 7.96 -5.43 5.43
CA LEU A 249 7.58 -5.73 6.81
C LEU A 249 7.71 -7.21 7.21
N GLU A 250 7.82 -8.15 6.26
CA GLU A 250 7.75 -9.59 6.51
C GLU A 250 8.75 -10.13 7.54
N SER A 251 9.93 -9.49 7.69
CA SER A 251 10.96 -9.94 8.62
C SER A 251 10.70 -9.54 10.07
N LYS A 252 9.99 -8.43 10.32
CA LYS A 252 9.77 -7.86 11.67
C LYS A 252 8.31 -7.84 12.10
N HIS A 253 7.39 -7.69 11.14
CA HIS A 253 5.96 -7.60 11.35
C HIS A 253 5.19 -8.53 10.37
N PRO A 254 5.45 -9.86 10.42
CA PRO A 254 4.81 -10.81 9.50
C PRO A 254 3.29 -10.85 9.67
N TYR A 255 2.77 -10.59 10.88
CA TYR A 255 1.33 -10.49 11.11
C TYR A 255 0.73 -9.37 10.26
N ILE A 256 1.34 -8.18 10.27
CA ILE A 256 0.92 -7.07 9.41
C ILE A 256 1.03 -7.45 7.92
N ALA A 257 2.17 -8.00 7.50
CA ALA A 257 2.43 -8.36 6.11
C ALA A 257 1.36 -9.30 5.51
N GLU A 258 0.83 -10.22 6.31
CA GLU A 258 -0.16 -11.22 5.85
C GLU A 258 -1.63 -10.83 6.10
N ASN A 259 -1.91 -9.93 7.06
CA ASN A 259 -3.28 -9.71 7.57
C ASN A 259 -3.87 -8.33 7.26
N ILE A 260 -3.14 -7.43 6.57
CA ILE A 260 -3.77 -6.18 6.06
C ILE A 260 -4.92 -6.54 5.12
N ILE A 261 -6.06 -5.87 5.33
CA ILE A 261 -7.21 -5.86 4.43
C ILE A 261 -7.17 -4.58 3.59
N TYR A 262 -6.95 -4.72 2.29
CA TYR A 262 -6.82 -3.58 1.37
C TYR A 262 -8.19 -3.20 0.80
N VAL A 263 -8.59 -1.94 0.96
CA VAL A 263 -9.73 -1.39 0.23
C VAL A 263 -9.32 -1.21 -1.23
N ALA A 264 -9.79 -2.10 -2.11
CA ALA A 264 -9.31 -2.22 -3.48
C ALA A 264 -10.39 -1.86 -4.52
N GLY A 265 -9.94 -1.16 -5.57
CA GLY A 265 -10.77 -0.71 -6.70
C GLY A 265 -11.16 -1.82 -7.67
N ASP A 266 -12.05 -1.51 -8.61
CA ASP A 266 -12.60 -2.46 -9.58
C ASP A 266 -11.59 -2.98 -10.61
N ARG A 267 -10.57 -2.20 -10.96
CA ARG A 267 -9.58 -2.61 -11.99
C ARG A 267 -8.78 -3.83 -11.59
N VAL A 268 -8.21 -3.83 -10.40
CA VAL A 268 -7.33 -4.92 -9.93
C VAL A 268 -8.08 -6.24 -9.66
N ILE A 269 -9.41 -6.20 -9.61
CA ILE A 269 -10.28 -7.37 -9.46
C ILE A 269 -11.00 -7.78 -10.76
N THR A 270 -10.80 -7.03 -11.85
CA THR A 270 -11.40 -7.31 -13.17
C THR A 270 -10.38 -7.53 -14.27
N ASP A 271 -9.20 -6.90 -14.22
CA ASP A 271 -8.11 -7.12 -15.17
C ASP A 271 -7.50 -8.52 -14.97
N PRO A 272 -7.57 -9.42 -15.97
CA PRO A 272 -7.01 -10.77 -15.88
C PRO A 272 -5.52 -10.78 -15.53
N LEU A 273 -4.76 -9.76 -15.91
CA LEU A 273 -3.33 -9.64 -15.62
C LEU A 273 -3.06 -9.28 -14.14
N CYS A 274 -4.03 -8.67 -13.45
CA CYS A 274 -3.93 -8.33 -12.03
C CYS A 274 -4.52 -9.42 -11.12
N LYS A 275 -5.59 -10.08 -11.57
CA LYS A 275 -6.45 -10.90 -10.72
C LYS A 275 -5.69 -11.96 -9.92
N PRO A 276 -4.72 -12.72 -10.48
CA PRO A 276 -3.92 -13.65 -9.70
C PRO A 276 -3.21 -13.00 -8.50
N PHE A 277 -2.70 -11.79 -8.64
CA PHE A 277 -2.06 -11.07 -7.54
C PHE A 277 -3.09 -10.62 -6.48
N SER A 278 -4.26 -10.15 -6.92
CA SER A 278 -5.38 -9.76 -6.05
C SER A 278 -5.96 -10.95 -5.28
N MET A 279 -6.03 -12.14 -5.89
CA MET A 279 -6.49 -13.37 -5.23
C MET A 279 -5.66 -13.71 -3.98
N GLY A 280 -4.38 -13.31 -3.95
CA GLY A 280 -3.46 -13.51 -2.84
C GLY A 280 -3.52 -12.48 -1.72
N ARG A 281 -4.48 -11.55 -1.74
CA ARG A 281 -4.59 -10.47 -0.73
C ARG A 281 -5.94 -10.53 -0.02
N ASN A 282 -6.01 -10.01 1.20
CA ASN A 282 -7.29 -9.75 1.84
C ASN A 282 -7.82 -8.41 1.31
N LEU A 283 -9.03 -8.39 0.77
CA LEU A 283 -9.58 -7.21 0.10
C LEU A 283 -10.97 -6.85 0.61
N LEU A 284 -11.25 -5.56 0.66
CA LEU A 284 -12.60 -5.02 0.64
C LEU A 284 -12.84 -4.42 -0.74
N CYS A 285 -13.62 -5.12 -1.55
CA CYS A 285 -13.78 -4.82 -2.97
C CYS A 285 -14.80 -3.70 -3.17
N VAL A 286 -14.34 -2.55 -3.68
CA VAL A 286 -15.17 -1.36 -3.91
C VAL A 286 -14.95 -0.82 -5.32
N TYR A 287 -15.99 -0.29 -5.93
CA TYR A 287 -15.89 0.52 -7.13
C TYR A 287 -15.45 1.93 -6.77
N SER A 288 -14.35 2.40 -7.38
CA SER A 288 -13.85 3.76 -7.14
C SER A 288 -14.85 4.79 -7.62
N LYS A 289 -14.97 5.91 -6.89
CA LYS A 289 -15.75 7.08 -7.33
C LYS A 289 -15.28 7.58 -8.71
N LYS A 290 -13.96 7.46 -9.00
CA LYS A 290 -13.34 7.89 -10.27
C LYS A 290 -13.91 7.16 -11.49
N HIS A 291 -14.35 5.91 -11.32
CA HIS A 291 -14.83 5.02 -12.40
C HIS A 291 -16.30 4.65 -12.25
N MET A 292 -17.02 5.31 -11.33
CA MET A 292 -18.43 5.01 -11.06
C MET A 292 -19.30 5.33 -12.29
N GLY A 293 -18.98 6.42 -13.00
CA GLY A 293 -19.75 6.93 -14.14
C GLY A 293 -19.23 6.53 -15.52
N ASP A 294 -18.20 5.67 -15.61
CA ASP A 294 -17.60 5.29 -16.90
C ASP A 294 -18.61 4.58 -17.82
N ASP A 295 -19.50 3.76 -17.23
CA ASP A 295 -20.69 3.22 -17.91
C ASP A 295 -21.94 3.54 -17.08
N PRO A 296 -22.81 4.47 -17.56
CA PRO A 296 -24.05 4.84 -16.88
C PRO A 296 -24.97 3.66 -16.55
N LYS A 297 -24.95 2.59 -17.34
CA LYS A 297 -25.78 1.40 -17.13
C LYS A 297 -25.34 0.58 -15.91
N LEU A 298 -24.07 0.69 -15.52
CA LEU A 298 -23.50 -0.07 -14.42
C LEU A 298 -23.51 0.68 -13.08
N VAL A 299 -23.77 2.00 -13.08
CA VAL A 299 -23.73 2.86 -11.88
C VAL A 299 -24.53 2.27 -10.72
N GLU A 300 -25.78 1.86 -10.94
CA GLU A 300 -26.63 1.34 -9.86
C GLU A 300 -26.14 -0.03 -9.35
N LYS A 301 -25.62 -0.88 -10.24
CA LYS A 301 -24.99 -2.15 -9.85
C LYS A 301 -23.73 -1.89 -9.00
N LYS A 302 -22.87 -0.95 -9.42
CA LYS A 302 -21.65 -0.55 -8.71
C LYS A 302 -21.97 0.03 -7.32
N LYS A 303 -22.96 0.91 -7.21
CA LYS A 303 -23.43 1.46 -5.93
C LYS A 303 -23.92 0.36 -4.98
N ARG A 304 -24.76 -0.57 -5.46
CA ARG A 304 -25.25 -1.71 -4.65
C ARG A 304 -24.10 -2.61 -4.18
N ALA A 305 -23.11 -2.86 -5.03
CA ALA A 305 -21.92 -3.60 -4.64
C ALA A 305 -21.15 -2.87 -3.52
N ASN A 306 -20.89 -1.56 -3.66
CA ASN A 306 -20.23 -0.77 -2.62
C ASN A 306 -21.01 -0.78 -1.29
N THR A 307 -22.35 -0.70 -1.33
CA THR A 307 -23.18 -0.82 -0.13
C THR A 307 -22.99 -2.16 0.57
N ARG A 308 -22.84 -3.27 -0.18
CA ARG A 308 -22.55 -4.58 0.41
C ARG A 308 -21.17 -4.61 1.05
N SER A 309 -20.14 -4.10 0.36
CA SER A 309 -18.76 -4.08 0.89
C SER A 309 -18.64 -3.20 2.13
N LEU A 310 -19.33 -2.05 2.19
CA LEU A 310 -19.37 -1.21 3.38
C LEU A 310 -20.08 -1.88 4.56
N LYS A 311 -21.14 -2.68 4.30
CA LYS A 311 -21.79 -3.49 5.34
C LYS A 311 -20.85 -4.56 5.89
N GLU A 312 -20.14 -5.27 5.02
CA GLU A 312 -19.13 -6.25 5.44
C GLU A 312 -18.00 -5.59 6.24
N MET A 313 -17.50 -4.44 5.80
CA MET A 313 -16.51 -3.65 6.54
C MET A 313 -17.00 -3.29 7.95
N ALA A 314 -18.25 -2.83 8.09
CA ALA A 314 -18.84 -2.54 9.40
C ALA A 314 -18.97 -3.80 10.28
N VAL A 315 -19.33 -4.96 9.70
CA VAL A 315 -19.36 -6.25 10.42
C VAL A 315 -17.96 -6.63 10.90
N LEU A 316 -16.94 -6.49 10.04
CA LEU A 316 -15.55 -6.79 10.39
C LEU A 316 -15.06 -5.92 11.54
N LEU A 317 -15.28 -4.61 11.47
CA LEU A 317 -14.86 -3.66 12.49
C LEU A 317 -15.53 -3.94 13.85
N ARG A 318 -16.82 -4.32 13.86
CA ARG A 318 -17.49 -4.77 15.09
C ARG A 318 -16.85 -6.00 15.72
N GLY A 319 -16.17 -6.83 14.92
CA GLY A 319 -15.46 -8.02 15.40
C GLY A 319 -14.09 -7.73 16.02
N GLY A 320 -13.56 -6.50 15.93
CA GLY A 320 -12.25 -6.12 16.45
C GLY A 320 -11.06 -6.78 15.75
N SER A 321 -9.85 -6.39 16.14
CA SER A 321 -8.58 -6.89 15.59
C SER A 321 -8.51 -6.84 14.06
N LYS A 322 -9.03 -5.78 13.44
CA LYS A 322 -8.94 -5.58 11.98
C LYS A 322 -7.88 -4.55 11.65
N LEU A 323 -7.04 -4.88 10.68
CA LEU A 323 -6.08 -3.96 10.08
C LEU A 323 -6.51 -3.67 8.65
N ILE A 324 -6.90 -2.43 8.38
CA ILE A 324 -7.42 -2.01 7.08
C ILE A 324 -6.49 -0.96 6.47
N TRP A 325 -6.12 -1.13 5.21
CA TRP A 325 -5.45 -0.11 4.41
C TRP A 325 -6.45 0.53 3.45
N ILE A 326 -6.42 1.86 3.36
CA ILE A 326 -7.23 2.63 2.40
C ILE A 326 -6.42 3.80 1.85
N ALA A 327 -6.58 4.06 0.55
CA ALA A 327 -6.11 5.28 -0.08
C ALA A 327 -7.29 6.23 -0.37
N PRO A 328 -7.52 7.27 0.47
CA PRO A 328 -8.68 8.15 0.33
C PRO A 328 -8.68 8.96 -0.98
N SER A 329 -7.53 9.09 -1.67
CA SER A 329 -7.46 9.68 -3.01
C SER A 329 -8.22 8.88 -4.08
N GLY A 330 -8.53 7.60 -3.80
CA GLY A 330 -9.30 6.71 -4.67
C GLY A 330 -8.59 6.23 -5.94
N GLY A 331 -7.28 6.48 -6.07
CA GLY A 331 -6.44 5.94 -7.15
C GLY A 331 -4.97 6.29 -6.99
N ARG A 332 -4.13 5.70 -7.83
CA ARG A 332 -2.67 5.90 -7.80
C ARG A 332 -2.28 7.37 -7.99
N ASP A 333 -1.16 7.77 -7.40
CA ASP A 333 -0.50 9.06 -7.58
C ASP A 333 -0.15 9.25 -9.06
N ARG A 334 0.09 10.50 -9.48
CA ARG A 334 0.49 10.83 -10.84
C ARG A 334 1.59 11.89 -10.81
N PRO A 335 2.51 11.87 -11.78
CA PRO A 335 3.51 12.91 -11.87
C PRO A 335 2.84 14.22 -12.23
N ASN A 336 3.35 15.32 -11.68
CA ASN A 336 2.99 16.65 -12.13
C ASN A 336 3.25 16.75 -13.64
N PRO A 337 2.28 17.21 -14.46
CA PRO A 337 2.43 17.21 -15.92
C PRO A 337 3.58 18.09 -16.41
N ILE A 338 3.96 19.12 -15.63
CA ILE A 338 5.02 20.08 -15.94
C ILE A 338 6.35 19.64 -15.31
N THR A 339 6.41 19.51 -13.98
CA THR A 339 7.67 19.22 -13.27
C THR A 339 8.09 17.76 -13.34
N LYS A 340 7.17 16.85 -13.69
CA LYS A 340 7.33 15.39 -13.66
C LYS A 340 7.57 14.79 -12.27
N GLU A 341 7.52 15.61 -11.23
CA GLU A 341 7.67 15.16 -9.85
C GLU A 341 6.41 14.42 -9.36
N TRP A 342 6.61 13.42 -8.51
CA TRP A 342 5.55 12.61 -7.93
C TRP A 342 5.30 13.02 -6.48
N TYR A 343 4.02 13.20 -6.15
CA TYR A 343 3.58 13.47 -4.78
C TYR A 343 2.28 12.71 -4.50
N PRO A 344 1.98 12.43 -3.21
CA PRO A 344 0.69 11.92 -2.79
C PRO A 344 -0.47 12.69 -3.42
N ALA A 345 -1.43 11.98 -4.02
CA ALA A 345 -2.64 12.61 -4.53
C ALA A 345 -3.54 13.10 -3.39
N PRO A 346 -4.26 14.23 -3.55
CA PRO A 346 -5.15 14.76 -2.51
C PRO A 346 -6.19 13.74 -2.04
N PHE A 347 -6.42 13.72 -0.73
CA PHE A 347 -7.42 12.85 -0.11
C PHE A 347 -8.85 13.36 -0.33
N ASP A 348 -9.78 12.45 -0.63
CA ASP A 348 -11.21 12.77 -0.61
C ASP A 348 -11.71 12.82 0.84
N ALA A 349 -11.98 14.03 1.34
CA ALA A 349 -12.40 14.25 2.72
C ALA A 349 -13.65 13.45 3.12
N SER A 350 -14.55 13.19 2.17
CA SER A 350 -15.73 12.34 2.41
C SER A 350 -15.35 10.88 2.65
N SER A 351 -14.36 10.35 1.92
CA SER A 351 -13.88 8.97 2.13
C SER A 351 -13.13 8.83 3.45
N THR A 352 -12.31 9.83 3.80
CA THR A 352 -11.64 9.92 5.10
C THR A 352 -12.66 9.91 6.25
N ASP A 353 -13.65 10.80 6.19
CA ASP A 353 -14.67 10.92 7.25
C ASP A 353 -15.56 9.69 7.35
N ASN A 354 -15.95 9.08 6.22
CA ASN A 354 -16.72 7.85 6.22
C ASN A 354 -15.98 6.72 6.95
N MET A 355 -14.68 6.56 6.70
CA MET A 355 -13.87 5.55 7.37
C MET A 355 -13.74 5.86 8.87
N ARG A 356 -13.48 7.12 9.24
CA ARG A 356 -13.46 7.56 10.65
C ARG A 356 -14.76 7.22 11.37
N ARG A 357 -15.91 7.59 10.80
CA ARG A 357 -17.23 7.28 11.38
C ARG A 357 -17.45 5.78 11.53
N LEU A 358 -17.06 4.97 10.55
CA LEU A 358 -17.18 3.51 10.64
C LEU A 358 -16.37 2.94 11.80
N VAL A 359 -15.16 3.45 12.01
CA VAL A 359 -14.30 3.06 13.13
C VAL A 359 -14.91 3.49 14.48
N GLU A 360 -15.35 4.74 14.62
CA GLU A 360 -15.95 5.24 15.86
C GLU A 360 -17.24 4.51 16.26
N HIS A 361 -18.06 4.15 15.27
CA HIS A 361 -19.35 3.49 15.49
C HIS A 361 -19.24 1.95 15.48
N ALA A 362 -18.02 1.40 15.44
CA ALA A 362 -17.80 -0.05 15.48
C ALA A 362 -18.07 -0.67 16.86
N GLY A 363 -18.15 0.13 17.93
CA GLY A 363 -18.28 -0.38 19.30
C GLY A 363 -17.02 -1.06 19.84
N VAL A 364 -15.91 -1.00 19.09
CA VAL A 364 -14.57 -1.49 19.44
C VAL A 364 -13.60 -0.32 19.25
N PRO A 365 -12.62 -0.10 20.14
CA PRO A 365 -11.67 0.98 19.96
C PRO A 365 -10.96 0.87 18.61
N GLY A 366 -10.72 2.00 17.97
CA GLY A 366 -10.02 2.01 16.70
C GLY A 366 -9.15 3.23 16.47
N HIS A 367 -8.10 3.02 15.69
CA HIS A 367 -6.99 3.95 15.55
C HIS A 367 -6.70 4.21 14.08
N ILE A 368 -6.44 5.47 13.74
CA ILE A 368 -6.16 5.89 12.36
C ILE A 368 -4.73 6.42 12.30
N TYR A 369 -3.91 5.80 11.47
CA TYR A 369 -2.50 6.12 11.27
C TYR A 369 -2.26 6.59 9.83
N PRO A 370 -1.54 7.70 9.61
CA PRO A 370 -1.11 8.13 8.28
C PRO A 370 0.08 7.27 7.81
N LEU A 371 -0.04 6.65 6.64
CA LEU A 371 1.00 5.81 6.03
C LEU A 371 1.45 6.40 4.70
N ALA A 372 2.73 6.70 4.53
CA ALA A 372 3.31 7.02 3.23
C ALA A 372 3.90 5.78 2.56
N ILE A 373 3.70 5.65 1.25
CA ILE A 373 4.36 4.68 0.38
C ILE A 373 5.03 5.37 -0.80
N LEU A 374 6.25 4.92 -1.13
CA LEU A 374 7.03 5.34 -2.28
C LEU A 374 7.51 4.11 -3.05
N CYS A 375 6.90 3.84 -4.20
CA CYS A 375 7.24 2.68 -5.04
C CYS A 375 6.78 2.82 -6.51
N TYR A 376 6.39 4.02 -6.96
CA TYR A 376 5.89 4.21 -8.33
C TYR A 376 6.88 3.72 -9.39
N ASP A 377 8.19 3.77 -9.17
CA ASP A 377 9.19 3.34 -10.15
C ASP A 377 9.06 1.85 -10.51
N ILE A 378 8.65 0.99 -9.58
CA ILE A 378 8.54 -0.46 -9.82
C ILE A 378 7.47 -0.78 -10.86
N MET A 379 6.31 -0.13 -10.76
CA MET A 379 5.16 -0.37 -11.64
C MET A 379 4.29 0.89 -11.73
N PRO A 380 4.77 1.92 -12.46
CA PRO A 380 4.13 3.23 -12.46
C PRO A 380 2.80 3.16 -13.20
N PRO A 381 1.80 3.94 -12.78
CA PRO A 381 0.60 4.12 -13.57
C PRO A 381 0.88 4.87 -14.88
N PRO A 382 0.02 4.72 -15.89
CA PRO A 382 0.03 5.60 -17.05
C PRO A 382 -0.09 7.07 -16.61
N PRO A 383 0.53 8.03 -17.34
CA PRO A 383 0.51 9.45 -16.96
C PRO A 383 -0.88 10.05 -16.81
N GLN A 384 -1.88 9.50 -17.51
CA GLN A 384 -3.28 9.88 -17.43
C GLN A 384 -4.13 8.72 -16.92
N VAL A 385 -5.31 9.03 -16.38
CA VAL A 385 -6.27 7.99 -16.02
C VAL A 385 -6.90 7.46 -17.31
N GLU A 386 -6.54 6.25 -17.70
CA GLU A 386 -7.15 5.55 -18.84
C GLU A 386 -8.57 5.13 -18.48
N LYS A 387 -9.47 4.99 -19.46
CA LYS A 387 -10.86 4.53 -19.23
C LYS A 387 -11.02 3.01 -19.38
N ASN A 388 -10.25 2.42 -20.28
CA ASN A 388 -10.31 0.99 -20.59
C ASN A 388 -9.47 0.18 -19.60
N ILE A 389 -9.77 -1.12 -19.51
CA ILE A 389 -8.95 -2.10 -18.78
C ILE A 389 -7.82 -2.57 -19.72
N GLY A 390 -6.64 -2.85 -19.17
CA GLY A 390 -5.45 -3.22 -19.93
C GLY A 390 -4.49 -2.05 -20.14
N GLU A 391 -4.13 -1.37 -19.05
CA GLU A 391 -3.13 -0.29 -19.07
C GLU A 391 -1.75 -0.84 -19.44
N LYS A 392 -0.93 -0.03 -20.14
CA LYS A 392 0.46 -0.41 -20.47
C LYS A 392 1.26 -0.71 -19.20
N ARG A 393 1.89 -1.89 -19.13
CA ARG A 393 2.58 -2.35 -17.90
C ARG A 393 4.07 -2.11 -17.95
N ILE A 394 4.52 -0.94 -17.52
CA ILE A 394 5.96 -0.68 -17.32
C ILE A 394 6.40 -1.31 -16.00
N ILE A 395 7.53 -2.03 -16.00
CA ILE A 395 8.12 -2.63 -14.81
C ILE A 395 9.58 -2.25 -14.74
N SER A 396 10.07 -1.91 -13.54
CA SER A 396 11.49 -1.65 -13.30
C SER A 396 11.97 -2.19 -11.96
N PHE A 397 13.29 -2.25 -11.79
CA PHE A 397 13.94 -2.55 -10.51
C PHE A 397 14.31 -1.23 -9.81
N HIS A 398 13.81 -1.01 -8.60
CA HIS A 398 14.06 0.25 -7.88
C HIS A 398 13.94 0.11 -6.35
N GLY A 399 14.54 1.06 -5.64
CA GLY A 399 14.33 1.23 -4.19
C GLY A 399 12.91 1.68 -3.87
N THR A 400 12.38 1.24 -2.74
CA THR A 400 11.02 1.54 -2.27
C THR A 400 10.99 1.95 -0.82
N GLY A 401 9.92 2.62 -0.41
CA GLY A 401 9.78 3.15 0.94
C GLY A 401 8.39 2.98 1.48
N ILE A 402 8.29 2.65 2.76
CA ILE A 402 7.08 2.86 3.54
C ILE A 402 7.42 3.60 4.82
N SER A 403 6.51 4.41 5.31
CA SER A 403 6.64 5.08 6.61
C SER A 403 5.27 5.21 7.22
N VAL A 404 5.18 5.02 8.54
CA VAL A 404 3.95 5.28 9.30
C VAL A 404 4.18 6.39 10.32
N GLY A 405 3.26 7.35 10.40
CA GLY A 405 3.28 8.43 11.38
C GLY A 405 2.53 8.04 12.65
N PRO A 406 2.57 8.84 13.72
CA PRO A 406 1.76 8.60 14.91
C PRO A 406 0.26 8.67 14.59
N LYS A 407 -0.56 8.05 15.45
CA LYS A 407 -2.03 8.14 15.39
C LYS A 407 -2.47 9.60 15.35
N ILE A 408 -3.40 9.93 14.45
CA ILE A 408 -4.06 11.25 14.46
C ILE A 408 -5.45 11.10 15.05
N ASP A 409 -5.65 11.70 16.22
CA ASP A 409 -6.93 11.71 16.92
C ASP A 409 -7.84 12.83 16.40
N PHE A 410 -9.07 12.47 16.01
CA PHE A 410 -10.03 13.42 15.48
C PHE A 410 -10.41 14.48 16.51
N HIS A 411 -10.58 14.10 17.77
CA HIS A 411 -11.01 15.04 18.81
C HIS A 411 -9.91 16.02 19.18
N GLU A 412 -8.65 15.61 19.15
CA GLU A 412 -7.51 16.50 19.39
C GLU A 412 -7.33 17.53 18.26
N VAL A 413 -7.50 17.10 17.00
CA VAL A 413 -7.25 17.95 15.83
C VAL A 413 -8.43 18.84 15.47
N ALA A 414 -9.65 18.32 15.61
CA ALA A 414 -10.85 18.96 15.07
C ALA A 414 -12.01 19.03 16.06
N GLY A 415 -11.87 18.51 17.28
CA GLY A 415 -12.97 18.41 18.25
C GLY A 415 -13.46 19.76 18.82
N ALA A 416 -12.66 20.82 18.70
CA ALA A 416 -13.04 22.17 19.12
C ALA A 416 -13.81 22.95 18.04
N LEU A 417 -13.93 22.40 16.82
CA LEU A 417 -14.61 23.07 15.71
C LEU A 417 -16.11 22.80 15.76
N GLU A 418 -16.91 23.87 15.70
CA GLU A 418 -18.38 23.78 15.72
C GLU A 418 -18.94 23.33 14.37
N ASP A 419 -18.29 23.71 13.26
CA ASP A 419 -18.70 23.27 11.92
C ASP A 419 -18.14 21.87 11.61
N SER A 420 -19.05 20.92 11.44
CA SER A 420 -18.72 19.54 11.07
C SER A 420 -18.02 19.41 9.71
N GLU A 421 -18.30 20.31 8.77
CA GLU A 421 -17.66 20.29 7.45
C GLU A 421 -16.21 20.81 7.53
N GLU A 422 -15.99 21.90 8.26
CA GLU A 422 -14.64 22.38 8.59
C GLU A 422 -13.83 21.32 9.35
N ALA A 423 -14.41 20.70 10.39
CA ALA A 423 -13.77 19.64 11.18
C ALA A 423 -13.29 18.47 10.31
N LYS A 424 -14.13 18.04 9.37
CA LYS A 424 -13.80 17.00 8.38
C LYS A 424 -12.62 17.38 7.50
N LEU A 425 -12.59 18.63 7.00
CA LEU A 425 -11.50 19.12 6.15
C LEU A 425 -10.19 19.23 6.93
N VAL A 426 -10.22 19.77 8.15
CA VAL A 426 -9.03 19.92 9.01
C VAL A 426 -8.43 18.55 9.36
N TYR A 427 -9.26 17.58 9.75
CA TYR A 427 -8.80 16.22 10.02
C TYR A 427 -8.18 15.54 8.79
N THR A 428 -8.84 15.66 7.64
CA THR A 428 -8.33 15.13 6.37
C THR A 428 -6.99 15.76 6.00
N LYS A 429 -6.86 17.07 6.20
CA LYS A 429 -5.62 17.81 5.94
C LYS A 429 -4.49 17.35 6.87
N ALA A 430 -4.75 17.14 8.16
CA ALA A 430 -3.73 16.68 9.11
C ALA A 430 -3.15 15.30 8.71
N LEU A 431 -4.01 14.38 8.30
CA LEU A 431 -3.60 13.07 7.76
C LEU A 431 -2.77 13.21 6.49
N TYR A 432 -3.26 14.01 5.54
CA TYR A 432 -2.60 14.23 4.26
C TYR A 432 -1.23 14.92 4.42
N ASP A 433 -1.13 15.93 5.27
CA ASP A 433 0.12 16.64 5.58
C ASP A 433 1.15 15.67 6.20
N SER A 434 0.72 14.80 7.12
CA SER A 434 1.59 13.77 7.70
C SER A 434 2.09 12.78 6.64
N VAL A 435 1.22 12.32 5.74
CA VAL A 435 1.62 11.44 4.62
C VAL A 435 2.64 12.15 3.72
N ASN A 436 2.45 13.43 3.40
CA ASN A 436 3.39 14.19 2.59
C ASN A 436 4.74 14.39 3.28
N GLN A 437 4.75 14.70 4.58
CA GLN A 437 5.99 14.84 5.34
C GLN A 437 6.81 13.55 5.29
N GLN A 438 6.16 12.41 5.54
CA GLN A 438 6.79 11.10 5.49
C GLN A 438 7.28 10.75 4.08
N TYR A 439 6.45 10.99 3.06
CA TYR A 439 6.79 10.76 1.67
C TYR A 439 8.04 11.54 1.23
N ASN A 440 8.17 12.81 1.63
CA ASN A 440 9.32 13.63 1.27
C ASN A 440 10.64 13.11 1.87
N VAL A 441 10.60 12.56 3.09
CA VAL A 441 11.75 11.89 3.71
C VAL A 441 12.12 10.64 2.92
N LEU A 442 11.15 9.79 2.58
CA LEU A 442 11.38 8.61 1.73
C LEU A 442 11.97 8.99 0.36
N ASN A 443 11.41 10.02 -0.28
CA ASN A 443 11.87 10.51 -1.58
C ASN A 443 13.31 11.00 -1.53
N SER A 444 13.68 11.71 -0.46
CA SER A 444 15.05 12.18 -0.25
C SER A 444 16.03 11.02 0.05
N ALA A 445 15.57 9.99 0.77
CA ALA A 445 16.38 8.81 1.06
C ALA A 445 16.67 7.99 -0.21
N ILE A 446 15.65 7.79 -1.04
CA ILE A 446 15.66 6.88 -2.19
C ILE A 446 16.12 7.63 -3.45
N HIS A 447 15.32 8.56 -3.97
CA HIS A 447 15.65 9.32 -5.18
C HIS A 447 16.76 10.35 -4.94
N GLY A 448 16.80 10.95 -3.75
CA GLY A 448 17.90 11.82 -3.33
C GLY A 448 19.19 11.07 -2.98
N LYS A 449 19.14 9.73 -2.85
CA LYS A 449 20.27 8.85 -2.51
C LYS A 449 20.95 9.20 -1.19
N GLN A 450 20.22 9.80 -0.25
CA GLN A 450 20.76 10.23 1.04
C GLN A 450 20.62 9.15 2.13
N GLY A 451 19.88 8.08 1.85
CA GLY A 451 19.70 6.95 2.75
C GLY A 451 19.10 7.30 4.11
N GLN A 452 19.61 6.70 5.20
CA GLN A 452 19.06 6.91 6.54
C GLN A 452 19.37 8.32 7.11
N GLU A 453 20.34 9.04 6.55
CA GLU A 453 20.80 10.34 7.04
C GLU A 453 19.74 11.46 6.92
N VAL A 454 18.72 11.27 6.07
CA VAL A 454 17.58 12.20 5.98
C VAL A 454 16.49 11.93 7.02
N SER A 455 16.73 11.00 7.95
CA SER A 455 15.84 10.81 9.08
C SER A 455 15.62 12.13 9.81
N THR A 456 14.39 12.34 10.26
CA THR A 456 13.98 13.53 11.01
C THR A 456 13.47 13.09 12.39
N PRO A 457 13.28 14.01 13.35
CA PRO A 457 12.69 13.64 14.64
C PRO A 457 11.31 12.95 14.55
N SER A 458 10.57 13.16 13.46
CA SER A 458 9.26 12.54 13.21
C SER A 458 9.30 11.32 12.28
N VAL A 459 10.42 11.07 11.60
CA VAL A 459 10.58 9.94 10.65
C VAL A 459 11.98 9.36 10.81
N SER A 460 12.08 8.25 11.54
CA SER A 460 13.31 7.48 11.71
C SER A 460 13.35 6.35 10.68
N LEU A 461 14.27 6.42 9.72
CA LEU A 461 14.43 5.40 8.67
C LEU A 461 15.28 4.23 9.14
N SER A 462 14.95 3.03 8.65
CA SER A 462 15.67 1.78 8.92
C SER A 462 15.57 0.82 7.74
N GLN A 463 16.40 -0.23 7.74
CA GLN A 463 16.38 -1.32 6.75
C GLN A 463 16.27 -2.66 7.49
N PRO A 464 15.06 -3.12 7.88
CA PRO A 464 14.87 -4.23 8.82
C PRO A 464 15.21 -5.63 8.31
N TRP A 465 15.74 -5.74 7.11
CA TRP A 465 16.22 -6.96 6.47
C TRP A 465 17.75 -7.06 6.42
N GLN A 466 18.47 -5.98 6.80
CA GLN A 466 19.93 -5.97 6.90
C GLN A 466 20.42 -6.55 8.23
#